data_AF-Q1ZMD5-F1
#
_entry.id   AF-Q1ZMD5-F1
#
_cell.length_a   1.000
_cell.length_b   1.000
_cell.length_c   1.000
_cell.angle_alpha   90.00
_cell.angle_beta   90.00
_cell.angle_gamma   90.00
#
_symmetry.space_group_name_H-M   'P 1'
#
loop_
_entity.id
_entity.type
_entity.pdbx_description
1 polymer ?
#
loop_
_entity_poly.entity_id
_entity_poly.type
_entity_poly.pdbx_seq_one_letter_code
_entity_poly.pdbx_strand_id
1 'polypeptide(L)'
;MGDIEIIGKRDYVSSYDTKSQAFKPLHIDFEVKSRSGDNVNYSLTLPVSQHYCINSTGESDALNGLSFTLDGQPFAPKDSDEAGHDGQRFNGSDDQHHLEVRYPTLPQTDNNQQCYGTLGLSAEVVL
;
A
#
# COMPACT_ATOMS: atom_id res chain seq x y z
N MET A 1 3.95 9.59 -25.40
CA MET A 1 3.25 9.24 -24.15
C MET A 1 4.30 8.58 -23.29
N GLY A 2 4.58 9.14 -22.11
CA GLY A 2 5.60 8.59 -21.23
C GLY A 2 5.15 7.22 -20.74
N ASP A 3 5.88 6.18 -21.10
CA ASP A 3 5.65 4.84 -20.58
C ASP A 3 6.45 4.70 -19.29
N ILE A 4 5.77 4.73 -18.15
CA ILE A 4 6.34 4.31 -16.86
C ILE A 4 5.83 2.91 -16.50
N GLU A 5 6.61 2.18 -15.71
CA GLU A 5 6.22 0.89 -15.18
C GLU A 5 6.60 0.74 -13.71
N ILE A 6 5.71 0.10 -12.94
CA ILE A 6 5.97 -0.30 -11.56
C ILE A 6 6.52 -1.73 -11.57
N ILE A 7 7.69 -1.94 -10.97
CA ILE A 7 8.34 -3.24 -10.85
C ILE A 7 8.42 -3.60 -9.36
N GLY A 8 7.85 -4.72 -8.97
CA GLY A 8 7.82 -5.15 -7.57
C GLY A 8 7.27 -6.55 -7.39
N LYS A 9 7.32 -7.06 -6.14
CA LYS A 9 6.61 -8.30 -5.78
C LYS A 9 5.11 -8.03 -5.70
N ARG A 10 4.31 -9.08 -5.85
CA ARG A 10 2.85 -9.00 -5.80
C ARG A 10 2.24 -9.53 -4.51
N ASP A 11 2.91 -10.51 -3.90
CA ASP A 11 2.41 -11.22 -2.72
C ASP A 11 3.29 -10.93 -1.51
N TYR A 12 2.63 -10.61 -0.40
CA TYR A 12 3.28 -10.24 0.86
C TYR A 12 2.55 -10.90 2.03
N VAL A 13 3.32 -11.26 3.06
CA VAL A 13 2.80 -11.86 4.30
C VAL A 13 3.36 -11.09 5.48
N SER A 14 2.49 -10.66 6.38
CA SER A 14 2.89 -10.12 7.68
C SER A 14 2.56 -11.12 8.79
N SER A 15 3.40 -11.14 9.83
CA SER A 15 3.17 -11.95 11.02
C SER A 15 2.40 -11.16 12.07
N TYR A 16 1.49 -11.82 12.77
CA TYR A 16 0.83 -11.27 13.93
C TYR A 16 1.78 -11.26 15.14
N ASP A 17 1.85 -10.15 15.88
CA ASP A 17 2.60 -10.02 17.13
C ASP A 17 1.65 -9.94 18.33
N THR A 18 1.73 -10.95 19.20
CA THR A 18 0.87 -11.08 20.38
C THR A 18 1.19 -10.05 21.46
N LYS A 19 2.37 -9.44 21.45
CA LYS A 19 2.71 -8.40 22.44
C LYS A 19 2.04 -7.07 22.11
N SER A 20 2.15 -6.64 20.85
CA SER A 20 1.50 -5.41 20.36
C SER A 20 0.03 -5.60 20.01
N GLN A 21 -0.46 -6.85 19.98
CA GLN A 21 -1.80 -7.20 19.56
C GLN A 21 -2.15 -6.62 18.18
N ALA A 22 -1.22 -6.76 17.24
CA ALA A 22 -1.32 -6.22 15.89
C ALA A 22 -0.47 -7.05 14.92
N PHE A 23 -0.73 -6.92 13.62
CA PHE A 23 0.23 -7.37 12.62
C PHE A 23 1.46 -6.47 12.62
N LYS A 24 2.64 -7.07 12.43
CA LYS A 24 3.86 -6.30 12.21
C LYS A 24 3.69 -5.39 10.98
N PRO A 25 4.35 -4.23 10.95
CA PRO A 25 4.37 -3.40 9.76
C PRO A 25 4.78 -4.23 8.53
N LEU A 26 4.06 -4.04 7.44
CA LEU A 26 4.40 -4.65 6.17
C LEU A 26 5.20 -3.65 5.34
N HIS A 27 6.33 -4.09 4.82
CA HIS A 27 7.24 -3.30 4.01
C HIS A 27 7.19 -3.79 2.56
N ILE A 28 6.88 -2.88 1.64
CA ILE A 28 6.68 -3.15 0.22
C ILE A 28 7.66 -2.27 -0.55
N ASP A 29 8.77 -2.87 -0.97
CA ASP A 29 9.74 -2.24 -1.86
C ASP A 29 9.34 -2.44 -3.33
N PHE A 30 9.40 -1.37 -4.12
CA PHE A 30 9.13 -1.38 -5.56
C PHE A 30 9.93 -0.29 -6.28
N GLU A 31 10.06 -0.44 -7.60
CA GLU A 31 10.71 0.50 -8.50
C GLU A 31 9.69 1.13 -9.44
N VAL A 32 9.85 2.42 -9.75
CA VAL A 32 9.17 3.07 -10.88
C VAL A 32 10.22 3.39 -11.93
N LYS A 33 10.03 2.81 -13.12
CA LYS A 33 10.98 2.94 -14.23
C LYS A 33 10.35 3.64 -15.42
N SER A 34 11.07 4.61 -15.98
CA SER A 34 10.78 5.18 -17.29
C SER A 34 11.30 4.26 -18.38
N ARG A 35 10.42 3.81 -19.29
CA ARG A 35 10.81 2.89 -20.37
C ARG A 35 11.74 3.54 -21.41
N SER A 36 11.69 4.87 -21.56
CA SER A 36 12.62 5.57 -22.46
C SER A 36 13.98 5.82 -21.80
N GLY A 37 14.07 5.70 -20.48
CA GLY A 37 15.23 6.10 -19.68
C GLY A 37 15.32 7.61 -19.44
N ASP A 38 14.40 8.41 -19.99
CA ASP A 38 14.33 9.84 -19.72
C ASP A 38 13.67 10.09 -18.37
N ASN A 39 14.09 11.16 -17.69
CA ASN A 39 13.42 11.62 -16.49
C ASN A 39 11.98 12.04 -16.83
N VAL A 40 11.05 11.55 -16.03
CA VAL A 40 9.62 11.83 -16.13
C VAL A 40 9.11 12.33 -14.80
N ASN A 41 8.22 13.31 -14.84
CA ASN A 41 7.42 13.64 -13.68
C ASN A 41 6.30 12.61 -13.58
N TYR A 42 6.11 12.03 -12.40
CA TYR A 42 5.00 11.12 -12.16
C TYR A 42 4.43 11.31 -10.77
N SER A 43 3.20 10.85 -10.59
CA SER A 43 2.53 10.75 -9.30
C SER A 43 2.32 9.28 -8.94
N LEU A 44 2.39 8.99 -7.64
CA LEU A 44 2.00 7.71 -7.06
C LEU A 44 0.73 7.88 -6.22
N THR A 45 -0.23 6.98 -6.43
CA THR A 45 -1.51 6.96 -5.71
C THR A 45 -1.81 5.54 -5.22
N LEU A 46 -2.67 5.41 -4.21
CA LEU A 46 -3.10 4.14 -3.64
C LEU A 46 -4.63 3.99 -3.76
N PRO A 47 -5.18 3.92 -4.99
CA PRO A 47 -6.62 3.93 -5.25
C PRO A 47 -7.38 2.75 -4.61
N VAL A 48 -6.69 1.65 -4.31
CA VAL A 48 -7.31 0.48 -3.69
C VAL A 48 -6.59 0.15 -2.39
N SER A 49 -7.34 0.13 -1.29
CA SER A 49 -6.91 -0.45 -0.02
C SER A 49 -8.12 -1.13 0.63
N GLN A 50 -8.12 -2.45 0.61
CA GLN A 50 -9.17 -3.28 1.19
C GLN A 50 -8.53 -4.32 2.08
N HIS A 51 -8.97 -4.41 3.33
CA HIS A 51 -8.41 -5.30 4.32
C HIS A 51 -9.54 -5.89 5.15
N TYR A 52 -9.49 -7.19 5.40
CA TYR A 52 -10.53 -7.88 6.17
C TYR A 52 -9.97 -9.13 6.86
N CYS A 53 -10.65 -9.56 7.91
CA CYS A 53 -10.42 -10.84 8.55
C CYS A 53 -11.68 -11.70 8.45
N ILE A 54 -11.48 -12.99 8.23
CA ILE A 54 -12.54 -14.00 8.21
C ILE A 54 -12.38 -14.87 9.45
N ASN A 55 -13.43 -14.98 10.24
CA ASN A 55 -13.44 -15.84 11.43
C ASN A 55 -13.81 -17.30 11.08
N SER A 56 -13.79 -18.17 12.09
CA SER A 56 -14.13 -19.59 11.92
C SER A 56 -15.58 -19.86 11.50
N THR A 57 -16.50 -18.90 11.69
CA THR A 57 -17.90 -18.99 11.23
C THR A 57 -18.08 -18.51 9.79
N GLY A 58 -17.03 -17.97 9.17
CA GLY A 58 -17.04 -17.42 7.81
C GLY A 58 -17.52 -15.97 7.71
N GLU A 59 -17.75 -15.30 8.84
CA GLU A 59 -18.07 -13.88 8.87
C GLU A 59 -16.81 -13.06 8.57
N SER A 60 -16.98 -12.02 7.75
CA SER A 60 -15.90 -11.14 7.33
C SER A 60 -16.02 -9.79 8.02
N ASP A 61 -14.98 -9.41 8.74
CA ASP A 61 -14.84 -8.11 9.40
C ASP A 61 -13.84 -7.24 8.65
N ALA A 62 -14.25 -6.05 8.24
CA ALA A 62 -13.34 -5.09 7.62
C ALA A 62 -12.32 -4.58 8.64
N LEU A 63 -11.04 -4.60 8.26
CA LEU A 63 -9.97 -4.05 9.08
C LEU A 63 -9.83 -2.55 8.76
N ASN A 64 -10.19 -1.71 9.72
CA ASN A 64 -10.19 -0.26 9.58
C ASN A 64 -9.06 0.39 10.40
N GLY A 65 -8.61 1.58 10.01
CA GLY A 65 -7.59 2.32 10.75
C GLY A 65 -6.15 1.91 10.44
N LEU A 66 -5.91 1.32 9.26
CA LEU A 66 -4.57 1.17 8.74
C LEU A 66 -3.97 2.55 8.43
N SER A 67 -2.66 2.67 8.57
CA SER A 67 -1.91 3.83 8.10
C SER A 67 -0.82 3.42 7.13
N PHE A 68 -0.52 4.31 6.19
CA PHE A 68 0.46 4.05 5.14
C PHE A 68 1.46 5.19 5.08
N THR A 69 2.71 4.85 4.77
CA THR A 69 3.73 5.83 4.43
C THR A 69 4.44 5.42 3.15
N LEU A 70 4.77 6.40 2.31
CA LEU A 70 5.56 6.24 1.11
C LEU A 70 6.85 7.05 1.27
N ASP A 71 7.99 6.37 1.23
CA ASP A 71 9.31 6.96 1.47
C ASP A 71 9.38 7.73 2.80
N GLY A 72 8.69 7.19 3.82
CA GLY A 72 8.60 7.77 5.16
C GLY A 72 7.62 8.94 5.31
N GLN A 73 6.96 9.38 4.23
CA GLN A 73 5.94 10.42 4.26
C GLN A 73 4.53 9.80 4.36
N PRO A 74 3.57 10.42 5.07
CA PRO A 74 2.19 9.95 5.12
C PRO A 74 1.59 9.77 3.72
N PHE A 75 0.99 8.62 3.47
CA PHE A 75 0.37 8.26 2.20
C PHE A 75 -1.05 7.76 2.48
N ALA A 76 -2.09 8.44 1.98
CA ALA A 76 -3.46 8.14 2.32
C ALA A 76 -4.21 7.55 1.11
N PRO A 77 -4.82 6.36 1.22
CA PRO A 77 -5.57 5.78 0.09
C PRO A 77 -6.82 6.57 -0.27
N LYS A 78 -7.57 7.03 0.76
CA LYS A 78 -8.87 7.70 0.61
C LYS A 78 -8.81 9.01 -0.19
N ASP A 79 -7.64 9.63 -0.22
CA ASP A 79 -7.44 10.95 -0.78
C ASP A 79 -6.35 10.87 -1.88
N SER A 80 -6.27 9.78 -2.64
CA SER A 80 -5.23 9.63 -3.67
C SER A 80 -5.77 9.53 -5.09
N ASP A 81 -7.05 9.21 -5.25
CA ASP A 81 -7.78 9.13 -6.52
C ASP A 81 -8.94 10.14 -6.63
N GLU A 82 -9.24 10.88 -5.54
CA GLU A 82 -10.25 11.95 -5.54
C GLU A 82 -9.75 13.22 -6.27
N ALA A 83 -10.65 13.91 -6.96
CA ALA A 83 -10.34 15.13 -7.69
C ALA A 83 -9.77 16.22 -6.75
N GLY A 84 -8.54 16.66 -7.01
CA GLY A 84 -7.80 17.61 -6.15
C GLY A 84 -6.68 16.97 -5.34
N HIS A 85 -6.54 15.65 -5.40
CA HIS A 85 -5.43 14.93 -4.82
C HIS A 85 -4.57 14.28 -5.91
N ASP A 86 -3.39 14.86 -6.15
CA ASP A 86 -2.49 14.45 -7.24
C ASP A 86 -1.51 13.33 -6.83
N GLY A 87 -1.83 12.60 -5.75
CA GLY A 87 -0.90 11.66 -5.13
C GLY A 87 0.38 12.32 -4.63
N GLN A 88 1.40 11.50 -4.38
CA GLN A 88 2.75 11.99 -4.09
C GLN A 88 3.54 12.08 -5.39
N ARG A 89 4.15 13.24 -5.64
CA ARG A 89 4.84 13.54 -6.91
C ARG A 89 6.34 13.30 -6.82
N PHE A 90 6.90 12.83 -7.93
CA PHE A 90 8.30 12.47 -8.06
C PHE A 90 8.83 12.90 -9.45
N ASN A 91 10.16 12.96 -9.58
CA ASN A 91 10.84 13.20 -10.84
C ASN A 91 12.08 12.29 -10.93
N GLY A 92 12.07 11.40 -11.91
CA GLY A 92 13.15 10.45 -12.10
C GLY A 92 12.89 9.53 -13.28
N SER A 93 13.84 8.64 -13.52
CA SER A 93 13.79 7.63 -14.59
C SER A 93 13.92 6.20 -14.09
N ASP A 94 14.41 6.02 -12.86
CA ASP A 94 14.62 4.74 -12.18
C ASP A 94 14.66 5.04 -10.68
N ASP A 95 13.49 5.08 -10.05
CA ASP A 95 13.33 5.46 -8.64
C ASP A 95 12.89 4.25 -7.82
N GLN A 96 13.55 4.05 -6.68
CA GLN A 96 13.18 3.05 -5.70
C GLN A 96 12.30 3.67 -4.62
N HIS A 97 11.21 2.99 -4.28
CA HIS A 97 10.25 3.43 -3.28
C HIS A 97 10.00 2.38 -2.21
N HIS A 98 9.61 2.88 -1.04
CA HIS A 98 9.27 2.08 0.12
C HIS A 98 7.88 2.44 0.62
N LEU A 99 6.91 1.54 0.41
CA LEU A 99 5.59 1.63 1.01
C LEU A 99 5.55 0.81 2.30
N GLU A 100 5.27 1.48 3.42
CA GLU A 100 5.01 0.83 4.70
C GLU A 100 3.52 0.83 5.01
N VAL A 101 2.99 -0.32 5.43
CA VAL A 101 1.62 -0.49 5.89
C VAL A 101 1.65 -0.83 7.37
N ARG A 102 1.03 0.01 8.19
CA ARG A 102 0.84 -0.24 9.62
C ARG A 102 -0.59 -0.64 9.89
N TYR A 103 -0.72 -1.76 10.58
CA TYR A 103 -2.02 -2.31 10.96
C TYR A 103 -2.46 -1.72 12.30
N PRO A 104 -3.77 -1.52 12.49
CA PRO A 104 -4.32 -1.14 13.79
C PRO A 104 -4.09 -2.25 14.81
N THR A 105 -4.29 -1.94 16.08
CA THR A 105 -4.46 -2.96 17.11
C THR A 105 -5.69 -3.81 16.77
N LEU A 106 -5.50 -5.11 16.73
CA LEU A 106 -6.53 -6.11 16.47
C LEU A 106 -6.45 -7.15 17.60
N PRO A 107 -7.19 -6.96 18.71
CA PRO A 107 -7.09 -7.85 19.86
C PRO A 107 -7.39 -9.31 19.50
N GLN A 108 -6.59 -10.23 20.04
CA GLN A 108 -6.84 -11.66 19.87
C GLN A 108 -8.15 -12.05 20.55
N THR A 109 -8.88 -12.93 19.86
CA THR A 109 -10.03 -13.63 20.41
C THR A 109 -9.71 -15.12 20.49
N ASP A 110 -10.56 -15.91 21.14
CA ASP A 110 -10.41 -17.37 21.20
C ASP A 110 -10.68 -18.06 19.85
N ASN A 111 -11.12 -17.31 18.83
CA ASN A 111 -11.42 -17.83 17.50
C ASN A 111 -10.20 -17.70 16.59
N ASN A 112 -9.93 -18.77 15.84
CA ASN A 112 -8.99 -18.69 14.71
C ASN A 112 -9.55 -17.75 13.64
N GLN A 113 -8.71 -16.84 13.16
CA GLN A 113 -9.03 -15.88 12.12
C GLN A 113 -7.97 -15.92 11.02
N GLN A 114 -8.40 -15.71 9.78
CA GLN A 114 -7.54 -15.53 8.61
C GLN A 114 -7.75 -14.13 8.07
N CYS A 115 -6.68 -13.35 7.97
CA CYS A 115 -6.75 -11.96 7.50
C CYS A 115 -6.11 -11.82 6.13
N TYR A 116 -6.73 -11.00 5.30
CA TYR A 116 -6.38 -10.77 3.91
C TYR A 116 -6.41 -9.28 3.62
N GLY A 117 -5.69 -8.87 2.57
CA GLY A 117 -5.75 -7.52 2.08
C GLY A 117 -5.36 -7.42 0.62
N THR A 118 -5.81 -6.34 -0.01
CA THR A 118 -5.45 -5.97 -1.38
C THR A 118 -5.09 -4.49 -1.38
N LEU A 119 -3.95 -4.20 -1.98
CA LEU A 119 -3.46 -2.85 -2.24
C LEU A 119 -3.32 -2.68 -3.74
N GLY A 120 -3.83 -1.58 -4.26
CA GLY A 120 -3.62 -1.16 -5.65
C GLY A 120 -2.84 0.12 -5.64
N LEU A 121 -1.60 0.06 -6.12
CA LEU A 121 -0.73 1.21 -6.35
C LEU A 121 -0.83 1.59 -7.83
N SER A 122 -0.98 2.88 -8.11
CA SER A 122 -0.95 3.43 -9.47
C SER A 122 0.18 4.42 -9.62
N ALA A 123 0.74 4.49 -10.83
CA ALA A 123 1.71 5.50 -11.23
C ALA A 123 1.21 6.17 -12.50
N GLU A 124 1.18 7.51 -12.51
CA GLU A 124 0.71 8.29 -13.66
C GLU A 124 1.73 9.38 -14.03
N VAL A 125 2.00 9.55 -15.32
CA VAL A 125 2.87 10.63 -15.81
C VAL A 125 2.16 11.97 -15.69
N VAL A 126 2.82 12.94 -15.07
CA VAL A 126 2.31 14.30 -14.89
C VAL A 126 3.00 15.24 -15.87
N LEU A 127 2.22 16.03 -16.62
CA LEU A 127 2.71 16.98 -17.61
C LEU A 127 2.95 18.38 -17.02
#